data_AF-A0A5N5QAN2-F1
#
_entry.id   AF-A0A5N5QAN2-F1
#
_cell.length_a   1.000
_cell.length_b   1.000
_cell.length_c   1.000
_cell.angle_alpha   90.00
_cell.angle_beta   90.00
_cell.angle_gamma   90.00
#
_symmetry.space_group_name_H-M   'P 1'
#
loop_
_entity.id
_entity.type
_entity.pdbx_description
1 polymer ?
#
loop_
_entity_poly.entity_id
_entity_poly.type
_entity_poly.pdbx_seq_one_letter_code
_entity_poly.pdbx_strand_id
1 'polypeptide(L)'
;MSLSRRIASSSRSFATRRAFTSAAIRSQAVPAQEHSQIPTGKKPLNKVFKIYRWNPDEPASKPKLQSYTIDLNNCGPMILDALIKIKNEVDPTLTFRRSCREGICGSCAMNIDGVNTLACLCRISRSESNDTKIYPLPHMYVVKDLVPDLTQFYKQYKSIEPYLKNDDPPEKGEFLQSPEDRPAPATGGTKTSI
;
A
#
# COMPACT_ATOMS: atom_id res chain seq x y z
N MET A 1 110.73 21.03 -2.36
CA MET A 1 109.92 20.74 -1.15
C MET A 1 108.45 20.89 -1.52
N SER A 2 107.61 19.91 -1.14
CA SER A 2 106.13 19.96 -1.12
C SER A 2 105.43 20.09 -2.48
N LEU A 3 105.02 19.03 -3.21
CA LEU A 3 104.01 18.00 -2.92
C LEU A 3 102.67 18.55 -2.42
N SER A 4 101.73 18.82 -3.33
CA SER A 4 100.45 18.10 -3.36
C SER A 4 99.41 18.72 -4.31
N ARG A 5 98.88 17.83 -5.16
CA ARG A 5 97.46 17.62 -5.50
C ARG A 5 96.66 18.83 -5.99
N ARG A 6 96.15 18.72 -7.22
CA ARG A 6 94.72 18.89 -7.55
C ARG A 6 94.39 18.30 -8.93
N ILE A 7 93.76 17.14 -8.87
CA ILE A 7 92.61 16.60 -9.63
C ILE A 7 92.34 17.24 -11.01
N ALA A 8 92.45 16.39 -12.04
CA ALA A 8 91.97 16.64 -13.39
C ALA A 8 90.43 16.57 -13.46
N SER A 9 89.83 17.48 -14.21
CA SER A 9 88.45 17.41 -14.68
C SER A 9 88.43 17.84 -16.14
N SER A 10 88.40 16.87 -17.06
CA SER A 10 88.14 17.11 -18.48
C SER A 10 86.65 16.91 -18.76
N SER A 11 86.06 17.95 -19.32
CA SER A 11 84.71 18.08 -19.83
C SER A 11 84.39 17.19 -21.04
N ARG A 12 83.12 16.78 -21.15
CA ARG A 12 82.24 16.59 -22.34
C ARG A 12 81.21 15.51 -21.97
N SER A 13 79.93 15.51 -22.34
CA SER A 13 79.12 16.33 -23.23
C SER A 13 77.63 16.00 -23.00
N PHE A 14 76.79 16.98 -23.28
CA PHE A 14 75.44 16.91 -23.85
C PHE A 14 74.26 16.18 -23.18
N ALA A 15 73.17 16.97 -23.15
CA ALA A 15 71.75 16.61 -23.28
C ALA A 15 71.11 15.97 -22.03
N THR A 16 69.86 16.21 -21.67
CA THR A 16 68.64 16.55 -22.42
C THR A 16 67.66 17.21 -21.44
N ARG A 17 66.86 18.18 -21.92
CA ARG A 17 65.77 18.79 -21.13
C ARG A 17 64.62 17.80 -20.99
N ARG A 18 64.21 17.50 -19.76
CA ARG A 18 62.89 16.94 -19.44
C ARG A 18 61.88 18.06 -19.32
N ALA A 19 60.78 17.96 -20.05
CA ALA A 19 59.54 18.65 -19.72
C ALA A 19 58.41 17.61 -19.82
N PHE A 20 57.85 17.27 -18.66
CA PHE A 20 56.59 16.54 -18.55
C PHE A 20 55.45 17.55 -18.70
N THR A 21 54.53 17.31 -19.62
CA THR A 21 53.15 17.81 -19.50
C THR A 21 52.19 16.70 -19.90
N SER A 22 51.31 16.36 -18.96
CA SER A 22 50.26 15.37 -19.06
C SER A 22 49.06 15.99 -19.78
N ALA A 23 48.63 15.38 -20.87
CA ALA A 23 47.33 15.65 -21.48
C ALA A 23 46.53 14.34 -21.51
N ALA A 24 45.61 14.22 -20.55
CA ALA A 24 44.71 13.09 -20.41
C ALA A 24 43.74 13.02 -21.61
N ILE A 25 43.73 11.86 -22.27
CA ILE A 25 42.74 11.52 -23.30
C ILE A 25 41.40 11.31 -22.59
N ARG A 26 40.42 12.19 -22.86
CA ARG A 26 39.02 11.98 -22.46
C ARG A 26 38.46 10.82 -23.27
N SER A 27 38.48 9.61 -22.70
CA SER A 27 37.62 8.51 -23.17
C SER A 27 36.16 8.93 -22.96
N GLN A 28 35.44 9.15 -24.05
CA GLN A 28 34.00 9.35 -24.01
C GLN A 28 33.36 8.04 -23.52
N ALA A 29 32.64 8.10 -22.40
CA ALA A 29 31.85 6.99 -21.91
C ALA A 29 30.67 6.77 -22.87
N VAL A 30 30.63 5.60 -23.49
CA VAL A 30 29.46 5.13 -24.24
C VAL A 30 28.32 4.92 -23.22
N PRO A 31 27.09 5.40 -23.48
CA PRO A 31 25.97 5.08 -22.61
C PRO A 31 25.72 3.58 -22.71
N ALA A 32 25.78 2.88 -21.57
CA ALA A 32 25.32 1.51 -21.45
C ALA A 32 23.81 1.50 -21.71
N GLN A 33 23.42 1.26 -22.95
CA GLN A 33 22.08 0.80 -23.26
C GLN A 33 21.98 -0.69 -22.90
N GLU A 34 20.76 -1.07 -22.54
CA GLU A 34 20.27 -2.45 -22.42
C GLU A 34 20.41 -3.09 -21.04
N HIS A 35 19.55 -2.64 -20.11
CA HIS A 35 18.97 -3.58 -19.16
C HIS A 35 18.05 -4.53 -19.94
N SER A 36 18.65 -5.59 -20.47
CA SER A 36 17.95 -6.80 -20.91
C SER A 36 17.08 -7.31 -19.76
N GLN A 37 15.76 -7.18 -19.89
CA GLN A 37 14.82 -7.89 -19.04
C GLN A 37 14.99 -9.38 -19.33
N ILE A 38 15.54 -10.12 -18.38
CA ILE A 38 15.50 -11.58 -18.38
C ILE A 38 14.02 -11.96 -18.23
N PRO A 39 13.37 -12.60 -19.23
CA PRO A 39 12.04 -13.13 -19.03
C PRO A 39 12.17 -14.36 -18.14
N THR A 40 12.12 -14.17 -16.83
CA THR A 40 11.81 -15.27 -15.91
C THR A 40 10.33 -15.58 -16.08
N GLY A 41 10.00 -16.29 -17.15
CA GLY A 41 8.63 -16.63 -17.53
C GLY A 41 8.02 -17.62 -16.56
N LYS A 42 7.65 -17.17 -15.35
CA LYS A 42 6.70 -17.91 -14.52
C LYS A 42 5.41 -18.02 -15.32
N LYS A 43 4.93 -19.25 -15.52
CA LYS A 43 3.65 -19.54 -16.17
C LYS A 43 2.57 -18.63 -15.55
N PRO A 44 1.72 -17.96 -16.36
CA PRO A 44 0.69 -17.08 -15.84
C PRO A 44 -0.26 -17.87 -14.94
N LEU A 45 -0.52 -17.35 -13.75
CA LEU A 45 -1.42 -17.97 -12.78
C LEU A 45 -2.75 -17.24 -12.86
N ASN A 46 -3.58 -17.64 -13.81
CA ASN A 46 -4.85 -16.97 -14.07
C ASN A 46 -5.90 -17.37 -13.05
N LYS A 47 -6.58 -16.36 -12.47
CA LYS A 47 -7.69 -16.54 -11.54
C LYS A 47 -8.91 -15.78 -12.04
N VAL A 48 -10.07 -16.41 -11.94
CA VAL A 48 -11.35 -15.82 -12.34
C VAL A 48 -12.07 -15.24 -11.12
N PHE A 49 -12.46 -13.97 -11.23
CA PHE A 49 -13.28 -13.25 -10.27
C PHE A 49 -14.66 -13.00 -10.86
N LYS A 50 -15.70 -13.52 -10.22
CA LYS A 50 -17.12 -13.31 -10.59
C LYS A 50 -17.68 -12.22 -9.71
N ILE A 51 -17.84 -11.02 -10.27
CA ILE A 51 -18.21 -9.82 -9.52
C ILE A 51 -19.64 -9.42 -9.84
N TYR A 52 -20.42 -9.12 -8.80
CA TYR A 52 -21.75 -8.53 -8.92
C TYR A 52 -21.69 -7.15 -9.57
N ARG A 53 -22.49 -6.95 -10.63
CA ARG A 53 -22.60 -5.70 -11.38
C ARG A 53 -24.04 -5.24 -11.45
N TRP A 54 -24.23 -3.96 -11.15
CA TRP A 54 -25.51 -3.27 -11.32
C TRP A 54 -25.27 -1.76 -11.47
N ASN A 55 -25.93 -1.15 -12.46
CA ASN A 55 -25.79 0.27 -12.78
C ASN A 55 -27.12 0.99 -12.56
N PRO A 56 -27.20 1.99 -11.65
CA PRO A 56 -28.44 2.75 -11.42
C PRO A 56 -28.86 3.58 -12.64
N ASP A 57 -27.92 3.95 -13.51
CA ASP A 57 -28.19 4.73 -14.72
C ASP A 57 -28.97 3.93 -15.79
N GLU A 58 -29.00 2.59 -15.65
CA GLU A 58 -29.72 1.67 -16.53
C GLU A 58 -30.69 0.80 -15.71
N PRO A 59 -31.79 1.39 -15.17
CA PRO A 59 -32.65 0.72 -14.20
C PRO A 59 -33.37 -0.51 -14.75
N ALA A 60 -33.51 -0.61 -16.09
CA ALA A 60 -34.08 -1.80 -16.74
C ALA A 60 -33.13 -3.01 -16.72
N SER A 61 -31.82 -2.79 -16.54
CA SER A 61 -30.85 -3.87 -16.50
C SER A 61 -30.93 -4.63 -15.17
N LYS A 62 -31.15 -5.94 -15.26
CA LYS A 62 -31.06 -6.82 -14.08
C LYS A 62 -29.60 -6.90 -13.59
N PRO A 63 -29.39 -7.10 -12.28
CA PRO A 63 -28.06 -7.40 -11.76
C PRO A 63 -27.48 -8.65 -12.41
N LYS A 64 -26.17 -8.64 -12.67
CA LYS A 64 -25.45 -9.74 -13.32
C LYS A 64 -24.13 -10.03 -12.63
N LEU A 65 -23.63 -11.25 -12.84
CA LEU A 65 -22.27 -11.62 -12.49
C LEU A 65 -21.38 -11.48 -13.71
N GLN A 66 -20.36 -10.65 -13.61
CA GLN A 66 -19.35 -10.48 -14.66
C GLN A 66 -18.05 -11.16 -14.22
N SER A 67 -17.47 -11.95 -15.12
CA SER A 67 -16.22 -12.66 -14.89
C SER A 67 -15.03 -11.82 -15.37
N TYR A 68 -14.00 -11.73 -14.54
CA TYR A 68 -12.72 -11.10 -14.87
C TYR A 68 -11.59 -12.08 -14.61
N THR A 69 -10.72 -12.27 -15.59
CA THR A 69 -9.54 -13.13 -15.46
C THR A 69 -8.32 -12.27 -15.19
N ILE A 70 -7.62 -12.52 -14.08
CA ILE A 70 -6.44 -11.76 -13.67
C ILE A 70 -5.27 -12.72 -13.42
N ASP A 71 -4.09 -12.35 -13.93
CA ASP A 71 -2.84 -13.04 -13.61
C ASP A 71 -2.35 -12.67 -12.21
N LEU A 72 -2.34 -13.66 -11.31
CA LEU A 72 -1.94 -13.50 -9.92
C LEU A 72 -0.43 -13.27 -9.74
N ASN A 73 0.41 -13.55 -10.74
CA ASN A 73 1.84 -13.21 -10.67
C ASN A 73 2.07 -11.69 -10.72
N ASN A 74 1.13 -10.97 -11.34
CA ASN A 74 1.18 -9.51 -11.56
C ASN A 74 0.13 -8.77 -10.71
N CYS A 75 -0.32 -9.38 -9.62
CA CYS A 75 -1.32 -8.85 -8.71
C CYS A 75 -0.84 -8.98 -7.26
N GLY A 76 -1.25 -8.03 -6.40
CA GLY A 76 -1.05 -8.15 -4.97
C GLY A 76 -1.82 -9.34 -4.37
N PRO A 77 -1.48 -9.75 -3.14
CA PRO A 77 -2.01 -10.97 -2.55
C PRO A 77 -3.47 -10.86 -2.06
N MET A 78 -4.03 -9.65 -1.96
CA MET A 78 -5.35 -9.40 -1.37
C MET A 78 -6.43 -9.21 -2.44
N ILE A 79 -7.69 -9.51 -2.09
CA ILE A 79 -8.83 -9.32 -3.00
C ILE A 79 -8.95 -7.86 -3.46
N LEU A 80 -8.67 -6.91 -2.56
CA LEU A 80 -8.68 -5.49 -2.92
C LEU A 80 -7.67 -5.17 -4.03
N ASP A 81 -6.51 -5.82 -4.05
CA ASP A 81 -5.50 -5.60 -5.10
C ASP A 81 -6.03 -6.06 -6.46
N ALA A 82 -6.71 -7.21 -6.50
CA ALA A 82 -7.36 -7.70 -7.72
C ALA A 82 -8.48 -6.75 -8.19
N LEU A 83 -9.32 -6.24 -7.27
CA LEU A 83 -10.38 -5.29 -7.62
C LEU A 83 -9.82 -3.98 -8.17
N ILE A 84 -8.74 -3.45 -7.58
CA ILE A 84 -8.06 -2.25 -8.08
C ILE A 84 -7.43 -2.53 -9.45
N LYS A 85 -6.79 -3.68 -9.63
CA LYS A 85 -6.20 -4.07 -10.92
C LYS A 85 -7.25 -4.17 -12.02
N ILE A 86 -8.37 -4.84 -11.75
CA ILE A 86 -9.51 -4.92 -12.67
C ILE A 86 -9.98 -3.51 -13.04
N LYS A 87 -10.18 -2.63 -12.04
CA LYS A 87 -10.64 -1.26 -12.31
C LYS A 87 -9.65 -0.46 -13.15
N ASN A 88 -8.36 -0.59 -12.88
CA ASN A 88 -7.35 0.25 -13.53
C ASN A 88 -7.00 -0.24 -14.94
N GLU A 89 -6.98 -1.56 -15.17
CA GLU A 89 -6.42 -2.14 -16.40
C GLU A 89 -7.48 -2.78 -17.31
N VAL A 90 -8.63 -3.20 -16.78
CA VAL A 90 -9.62 -4.00 -17.51
C VAL A 90 -10.95 -3.28 -17.69
N ASP A 91 -11.53 -2.80 -16.59
CA ASP A 91 -12.87 -2.19 -16.57
C ASP A 91 -12.96 -1.02 -15.58
N PRO A 92 -12.74 0.23 -16.04
CA PRO A 92 -12.79 1.41 -15.19
C PRO A 92 -14.19 1.70 -14.63
N THR A 93 -15.25 1.05 -15.14
CA THR A 93 -16.63 1.25 -14.66
C THR A 93 -16.90 0.52 -13.34
N LEU A 94 -16.08 -0.49 -12.98
CA LEU A 94 -16.24 -1.26 -11.74
C LEU A 94 -16.16 -0.33 -10.52
N THR A 95 -17.21 -0.33 -9.69
CA THR A 95 -17.33 0.58 -8.56
C THR A 95 -17.36 -0.15 -7.20
N PHE A 96 -16.52 0.28 -6.27
CA PHE A 96 -16.44 -0.24 -4.90
C PHE A 96 -15.83 0.81 -3.96
N ARG A 97 -16.06 0.68 -2.64
CA ARG A 97 -15.48 1.56 -1.62
C ARG A 97 -14.14 1.01 -1.11
N ARG A 98 -13.15 1.90 -0.95
CA ARG A 98 -11.84 1.60 -0.34
C ARG A 98 -11.17 2.86 0.18
N SER A 99 -10.38 2.74 1.25
CA SER A 99 -9.54 3.83 1.79
C SER A 99 -8.20 3.30 2.34
N CYS A 100 -8.14 2.85 3.60
CA CYS A 100 -6.89 2.56 4.34
C CYS A 100 -6.02 1.39 3.83
N ARG A 101 -6.61 0.37 3.20
CA ARG A 101 -5.93 -0.87 2.74
C ARG A 101 -5.33 -1.77 3.83
N GLU A 102 -5.50 -1.45 5.09
CA GLU A 102 -4.98 -2.24 6.24
C GLU A 102 -6.08 -2.71 7.21
N GLY A 103 -7.35 -2.51 6.82
CA GLY A 103 -8.50 -3.05 7.55
C GLY A 103 -9.04 -2.18 8.67
N ILE A 104 -8.44 -1.04 8.98
CA ILE A 104 -8.87 -0.20 10.11
C ILE A 104 -10.16 0.60 9.83
N CYS A 105 -10.38 1.06 8.60
CA CYS A 105 -11.52 1.95 8.28
C CYS A 105 -12.86 1.23 7.99
N GLY A 106 -12.84 -0.09 7.77
CA GLY A 106 -14.03 -0.85 7.39
C GLY A 106 -14.66 -0.56 6.01
N SER A 107 -14.12 0.37 5.20
CA SER A 107 -14.79 0.82 3.96
C SER A 107 -14.95 -0.24 2.87
N CYS A 108 -14.09 -1.26 2.82
CA CYS A 108 -14.09 -2.31 1.79
C CYS A 108 -14.78 -3.60 2.24
N ALA A 109 -15.76 -3.48 3.14
CA ALA A 109 -16.61 -4.59 3.56
C ALA A 109 -17.49 -5.07 2.41
N MET A 110 -17.41 -6.37 2.11
CA MET A 110 -18.19 -7.03 1.06
C MET A 110 -18.29 -8.54 1.35
N ASN A 111 -19.07 -9.25 0.54
CA ASN A 111 -19.18 -10.71 0.63
C ASN A 111 -18.23 -11.36 -0.40
N ILE A 112 -17.31 -12.19 0.08
CA ILE A 112 -16.29 -12.88 -0.73
C ILE A 112 -16.45 -14.37 -0.46
N ASP A 113 -16.75 -15.15 -1.51
CA ASP A 113 -16.99 -16.59 -1.44
C ASP A 113 -18.02 -16.99 -0.36
N GLY A 114 -19.05 -16.15 -0.15
CA GLY A 114 -20.12 -16.38 0.81
C GLY A 114 -19.83 -15.81 2.21
N VAL A 115 -18.62 -15.35 2.49
CA VAL A 115 -18.23 -14.81 3.80
C VAL A 115 -18.12 -13.28 3.74
N ASN A 116 -18.74 -12.60 4.71
CA ASN A 116 -18.59 -11.15 4.86
C ASN A 116 -17.22 -10.84 5.46
N THR A 117 -16.39 -10.09 4.74
CA THR A 117 -15.03 -9.76 5.17
C THR A 117 -14.56 -8.46 4.54
N LEU A 118 -13.37 -8.00 4.93
CA LEU A 118 -12.71 -6.84 4.34
C LEU A 118 -11.85 -7.28 3.17
N ALA A 119 -12.11 -6.75 1.97
CA ALA A 119 -11.36 -7.11 0.77
C ALA A 119 -9.85 -6.87 0.90
N CYS A 120 -9.44 -5.89 1.70
CA CYS A 120 -8.01 -5.59 1.92
C CYS A 120 -7.29 -6.56 2.86
N LEU A 121 -8.02 -7.37 3.63
CA LEU A 121 -7.44 -8.40 4.50
C LEU A 121 -7.71 -9.82 3.99
N CYS A 122 -8.65 -9.97 3.06
CA CYS A 122 -8.96 -11.26 2.45
C CYS A 122 -7.90 -11.61 1.40
N ARG A 123 -7.17 -12.71 1.64
CA ARG A 123 -6.16 -13.22 0.71
C ARG A 123 -6.80 -13.93 -0.47
N ILE A 124 -6.25 -13.73 -1.66
CA ILE A 124 -6.66 -14.48 -2.84
C ILE A 124 -6.17 -15.92 -2.72
N SER A 125 -7.08 -16.89 -2.89
CA SER A 125 -6.69 -18.28 -3.03
C SER A 125 -5.96 -18.50 -4.36
N ARG A 126 -4.72 -19.02 -4.28
CA ARG A 126 -3.87 -19.32 -5.44
C ARG A 126 -4.23 -20.63 -6.16
N SER A 127 -5.29 -21.33 -5.73
CA SER A 127 -5.76 -22.51 -6.47
C SER A 127 -6.45 -22.09 -7.79
N GLU A 128 -6.12 -22.76 -8.88
CA GLU A 128 -6.71 -22.50 -10.21
C GLU A 128 -8.16 -23.01 -10.32
N SER A 129 -8.58 -23.93 -9.46
CA SER A 129 -9.84 -24.67 -9.63
C SER A 129 -11.11 -23.92 -9.26
N ASN A 130 -11.01 -22.87 -8.43
CA ASN A 130 -12.19 -22.25 -7.81
C ASN A 130 -12.33 -20.80 -8.25
N ASP A 131 -13.43 -20.43 -8.90
CA ASP A 131 -13.74 -19.03 -9.16
C ASP A 131 -14.07 -18.31 -7.85
N THR A 132 -13.54 -17.11 -7.66
CA THR A 132 -13.87 -16.29 -6.48
C THR A 132 -15.08 -15.42 -6.79
N LYS A 133 -16.15 -15.55 -6.00
CA LYS A 133 -17.39 -14.79 -6.15
C LYS A 133 -17.41 -13.61 -5.20
N ILE A 134 -17.71 -12.43 -5.71
CA ILE A 134 -17.72 -11.18 -4.94
C ILE A 134 -19.09 -10.51 -5.10
N TYR A 135 -19.74 -10.28 -3.97
CA TYR A 135 -21.04 -9.61 -3.88
C TYR A 135 -20.96 -8.42 -2.91
N PRO A 136 -21.88 -7.43 -3.02
CA PRO A 136 -22.05 -6.43 -1.97
C PRO A 136 -22.45 -7.10 -0.64
N LEU A 137 -22.47 -6.31 0.44
CA LEU A 137 -22.97 -6.80 1.73
C LEU A 137 -24.41 -7.34 1.57
N PRO A 138 -24.71 -8.52 2.14
CA PRO A 138 -25.98 -9.18 1.93
C PRO A 138 -27.13 -8.38 2.54
N HIS A 139 -28.31 -8.49 1.93
CA HIS A 139 -29.55 -7.84 2.41
C HIS A 139 -29.50 -6.31 2.52
N MET A 140 -28.57 -5.65 1.83
CA MET A 140 -28.54 -4.18 1.72
C MET A 140 -29.01 -3.73 0.33
N TYR A 141 -29.60 -2.53 0.27
CA TYR A 141 -29.85 -1.86 -1.01
C TYR A 141 -28.52 -1.50 -1.67
N VAL A 142 -28.38 -1.82 -2.96
CA VAL A 142 -27.17 -1.54 -3.72
C VAL A 142 -27.34 -0.19 -4.43
N VAL A 143 -26.36 0.70 -4.27
CA VAL A 143 -26.32 2.00 -4.96
C VAL A 143 -25.68 1.87 -6.34
N LYS A 144 -24.60 1.09 -6.44
CA LYS A 144 -23.92 0.74 -7.71
C LYS A 144 -22.92 -0.39 -7.45
N ASP A 145 -22.90 -1.43 -8.29
CA ASP A 145 -21.96 -2.55 -8.19
C ASP A 145 -21.80 -3.10 -6.75
N LEU A 146 -20.62 -2.91 -6.13
CA LEU A 146 -20.30 -3.41 -4.79
C LEU A 146 -20.52 -2.35 -3.69
N VAL A 147 -21.23 -1.27 -3.98
CA VAL A 147 -21.48 -0.17 -3.05
C VAL A 147 -22.88 -0.29 -2.45
N PRO A 148 -23.02 -0.76 -1.20
CA PRO A 148 -24.30 -0.75 -0.51
C PRO A 148 -24.64 0.63 0.06
N ASP A 149 -25.93 0.88 0.26
CA ASP A 149 -26.43 1.99 1.07
C ASP A 149 -26.32 1.65 2.56
N LEU A 150 -25.51 2.43 3.27
CA LEU A 150 -25.27 2.29 4.72
C LEU A 150 -26.06 3.32 5.54
N THR A 151 -26.94 4.10 4.92
CA THR A 151 -27.69 5.17 5.60
C THR A 151 -28.49 4.63 6.79
N GLN A 152 -29.18 3.50 6.62
CA GLN A 152 -29.95 2.89 7.70
C GLN A 152 -29.07 2.37 8.85
N PHE A 153 -27.92 1.78 8.51
CA PHE A 153 -26.94 1.32 9.50
C PHE A 153 -26.45 2.48 10.39
N TYR A 154 -26.11 3.63 9.79
CA TYR A 154 -25.68 4.80 10.55
C TYR A 154 -26.81 5.45 11.35
N LYS A 155 -28.05 5.41 10.86
CA LYS A 155 -29.22 5.88 11.63
C LYS A 155 -29.42 5.08 12.92
N GLN A 156 -29.29 3.75 12.85
CA GLN A 156 -29.36 2.87 14.02
C GLN A 156 -28.20 3.11 15.00
N TYR A 157 -26.99 3.32 14.50
CA TYR A 157 -25.86 3.68 15.36
C TYR A 157 -26.07 5.04 16.06
N LYS A 158 -26.66 6.02 15.37
CA LYS A 158 -26.96 7.33 15.97
C LYS A 158 -28.05 7.25 17.06
N SER A 159 -29.05 6.38 16.91
CA SER A 159 -30.19 6.31 17.85
C SER A 159 -29.81 5.82 19.25
N ILE A 160 -28.68 5.14 19.40
CA ILE A 160 -28.19 4.70 20.72
C ILE A 160 -27.37 5.79 21.44
N GLU A 161 -27.17 6.95 20.80
CA GLU A 161 -26.40 8.09 21.34
C GLU A 161 -25.03 7.65 21.89
N PRO A 162 -24.13 7.14 21.02
CA PRO A 162 -22.90 6.45 21.41
C PRO A 162 -21.79 7.44 21.80
N TYR A 163 -22.09 8.28 22.78
CA TYR A 163 -21.19 9.28 23.36
C TYR A 163 -21.40 9.33 24.87
N LEU A 164 -20.41 9.85 25.59
CA LEU A 164 -20.50 9.97 27.04
C LEU A 164 -21.62 10.94 27.42
N LYS A 165 -22.57 10.46 28.20
CA LYS A 165 -23.60 11.29 28.86
C LYS A 165 -23.17 11.49 30.29
N ASN A 166 -23.14 12.75 30.72
CA ASN A 166 -22.69 13.13 32.04
C ASN A 166 -23.76 14.03 32.68
N ASP A 167 -24.20 13.64 33.86
CA ASP A 167 -25.24 14.36 34.62
C ASP A 167 -24.66 15.56 35.37
N ASP A 168 -23.37 15.52 35.72
CA ASP A 168 -22.66 16.56 36.48
C ASP A 168 -21.48 17.16 35.68
N PRO A 169 -21.74 17.98 34.65
CA PRO A 169 -20.68 18.66 33.90
C PRO A 169 -19.99 19.75 34.75
N PRO A 170 -18.68 19.98 34.57
CA PRO A 170 -18.00 21.08 35.25
C PRO A 170 -18.60 22.42 34.81
N GLU A 171 -18.65 23.39 35.73
CA GLU A 171 -19.23 24.71 35.45
C GLU A 171 -18.61 25.39 34.23
N LYS A 172 -17.31 25.18 33.99
CA LYS A 172 -16.58 25.65 32.80
C LYS A 172 -15.47 24.68 32.41
N GLY A 173 -15.37 24.39 31.10
CA GLY A 173 -14.22 23.73 30.50
C GLY A 173 -14.21 22.21 30.64
N GLU A 174 -13.02 21.65 30.78
CA GLU A 174 -12.78 20.21 30.91
C GLU A 174 -12.76 19.75 32.37
N PHE A 175 -12.90 18.44 32.59
CA PHE A 175 -12.64 17.85 33.90
C PHE A 175 -11.15 17.94 34.23
N LEU A 176 -10.80 18.76 35.23
CA LEU A 176 -9.43 18.89 35.70
C LEU A 176 -9.05 17.64 36.51
N GLN A 177 -8.06 16.88 36.03
CA GLN A 177 -7.45 15.81 36.81
C GLN A 177 -6.23 16.35 37.57
N SER A 178 -6.32 16.43 38.90
CA SER A 178 -5.19 16.86 39.74
C SER A 178 -4.05 15.82 39.75
N PRO A 179 -2.79 16.21 40.03
CA PRO A 179 -1.71 15.26 40.25
C PRO A 179 -2.00 14.22 41.36
N GLU A 180 -2.75 14.62 42.39
CA GLU A 180 -3.20 13.77 43.49
C GLU A 180 -4.25 12.73 43.07
N ASP A 181 -4.99 13.00 41.99
CA ASP A 181 -5.96 12.08 41.35
C ASP A 181 -5.33 11.23 40.23
N ARG A 182 -4.02 11.38 39.98
CA ARG A 182 -3.24 10.59 39.01
C ARG A 182 -2.44 9.41 39.60
N PRO A 183 -2.58 8.95 40.87
CA PRO A 183 -1.74 7.86 41.31
C PRO A 183 -2.01 6.65 40.42
N ALA A 184 -0.93 5.96 40.01
CA ALA A 184 -1.03 4.71 39.30
C ALA A 184 -1.94 3.76 40.09
N PRO A 185 -2.76 2.93 39.44
CA PRO A 185 -3.66 2.03 40.14
C PRO A 185 -2.87 1.23 41.17
N ALA A 186 -3.09 1.54 42.45
CA ALA A 186 -2.47 0.81 43.53
C ALA A 186 -2.91 -0.64 43.38
N THR A 187 -1.94 -1.55 43.29
CA THR A 187 -2.17 -2.99 43.33
C THR A 187 -2.96 -3.32 44.58
N GLY A 188 -4.27 -3.52 44.44
CA GLY A 188 -5.18 -3.89 45.53
C GLY A 188 -5.67 -2.70 46.35
N GLY A 189 -6.84 -2.17 45.99
CA GLY A 189 -7.55 -1.21 46.83
C GLY A 189 -8.81 -0.68 46.16
N THR A 190 -9.93 -1.33 46.43
CA THR A 190 -11.28 -0.88 46.08
C THR A 190 -11.50 0.57 46.51
N LYS A 191 -11.62 1.48 45.54
CA LYS A 191 -12.46 2.66 45.70
C LYS A 191 -13.53 2.63 44.63
N THR A 192 -14.65 2.04 45.04
CA THR A 192 -15.96 2.33 44.49
C THR A 192 -16.28 3.79 44.86
N SER A 193 -16.47 4.62 43.84
CA SER A 193 -17.29 5.83 43.93
C SER A 193 -17.75 6.14 42.52
N ILE A 194 -18.81 5.42 42.14
CA ILE A 194 -19.91 5.95 41.34
C ILE A 194 -20.83 6.65 42.34
#